data_AF-A0A519IA98-F1
#
_entry.id   AF-A0A519IA98-F1
#
_cell.length_a   1.000
_cell.length_b   1.000
_cell.length_c   1.000
_cell.angle_alpha   90.00
_cell.angle_beta   90.00
_cell.angle_gamma   90.00
#
_symmetry.space_group_name_H-M   'P 1'
#
loop_
_entity.id
_entity.type
_entity.pdbx_description
1 polymer ?
#
loop_
_entity_poly.entity_id
_entity_poly.type
_entity_poly.pdbx_seq_one_letter_code
_entity_poly.pdbx_strand_id
1 'polypeptide(L)'
;MPLDASRMQREIQMAVSSQERGKAGRAAQHILDCASAEATAEANRQRAAEQTPLVADPRWRDMVAANDRLLPSCQAVDAASRAQLVPLLRRSLTEGDKGAAAHLAAALLEAGFKVVDEPAVVAALRRDAWDCDRMSLGMLNWLASRHPQLLTPNELGALREQQRAYVSVEVEAALRTSPDNLELKAAMDHTRALFKPPPGADPAKVARMAVDIQSRCKVER
;
A
#
# COMPACT_ATOMS: atom_id res chain seq x y z
N MET A 1 -17.09 -10.61 0.25
CA MET A 1 -17.34 -12.06 0.23
C MET A 1 -16.34 -12.72 1.16
N PRO A 2 -16.70 -13.73 1.96
CA PRO A 2 -15.73 -14.43 2.79
C PRO A 2 -14.66 -15.10 1.92
N LEU A 3 -13.41 -15.03 2.36
CA LEU A 3 -12.27 -15.71 1.72
C LEU A 3 -12.45 -17.23 1.91
N ASP A 4 -12.51 -17.98 0.80
CA ASP A 4 -12.59 -19.45 0.79
C ASP A 4 -11.22 -20.02 0.39
N ALA A 5 -10.57 -20.74 1.31
CA ALA A 5 -9.26 -21.36 1.11
C ALA A 5 -9.20 -22.24 -0.15
N SER A 6 -10.24 -23.04 -0.36
CA SER A 6 -10.28 -23.99 -1.46
C SER A 6 -10.33 -23.27 -2.80
N ARG A 7 -11.04 -22.14 -2.84
CA ARG A 7 -11.06 -21.27 -4.01
C ARG A 7 -9.71 -20.57 -4.22
N MET A 8 -9.15 -19.96 -3.18
CA MET A 8 -7.87 -19.25 -3.28
C MET A 8 -6.74 -20.16 -3.74
N GLN A 9 -6.64 -21.36 -3.17
CA GLN A 9 -5.59 -22.32 -3.52
C GLN A 9 -5.73 -22.82 -4.96
N ARG A 10 -6.95 -23.06 -5.45
CA ARG A 10 -7.19 -23.34 -6.87
C ARG A 10 -6.77 -22.18 -7.75
N GLU A 11 -7.11 -20.94 -7.39
CA GLU A 11 -6.73 -19.76 -8.17
C GLU A 11 -5.21 -19.55 -8.22
N ILE A 12 -4.50 -19.82 -7.11
CA ILE A 12 -3.04 -19.79 -7.07
C ILE A 12 -2.45 -20.89 -7.95
N GLN A 13 -2.89 -22.14 -7.81
CA GLN A 13 -2.42 -23.26 -8.64
C GLN A 13 -2.68 -23.02 -10.13
N MET A 14 -3.84 -22.45 -10.49
CA MET A 14 -4.14 -22.05 -11.85
C MET A 14 -3.21 -20.94 -12.35
N ALA A 15 -2.92 -19.92 -11.53
CA ALA A 15 -1.99 -18.85 -11.91
C ALA A 15 -0.56 -19.36 -12.10
N VAL A 16 -0.13 -20.34 -11.31
CA VAL A 16 1.18 -20.99 -11.44
C VAL A 16 1.26 -21.82 -12.72
N SER A 17 0.20 -22.52 -13.08
CA SER A 17 0.16 -23.43 -14.25
C SER A 17 -0.26 -22.76 -15.56
N SER A 18 -0.74 -21.51 -15.53
CA SER A 18 -1.27 -20.81 -16.71
C SER A 18 -0.60 -19.46 -16.91
N GLN A 19 -0.24 -19.13 -18.16
CA GLN A 19 0.27 -17.81 -18.56
C GLN A 19 -0.84 -16.79 -18.89
N GLU A 20 -2.08 -17.05 -18.50
CA GLU A 20 -3.19 -16.11 -18.74
C GLU A 20 -3.01 -14.82 -17.94
N ARG A 21 -3.08 -13.68 -18.67
CA ARG A 21 -2.90 -12.33 -18.13
C ARG A 21 -3.88 -12.03 -16.99
N GLY A 22 -3.39 -11.38 -15.93
CA GLY A 22 -4.15 -10.95 -14.76
C GLY A 22 -4.40 -12.05 -13.72
N LYS A 23 -4.12 -13.33 -14.02
CA LYS A 23 -4.19 -14.40 -13.00
C LYS A 23 -3.08 -14.28 -11.96
N ALA A 24 -1.89 -13.86 -12.38
CA ALA A 24 -0.75 -13.70 -11.48
C ALA A 24 -1.02 -12.66 -10.39
N GLY A 25 -1.53 -11.48 -10.77
CA GLY A 25 -1.90 -10.42 -9.83
C GLY A 25 -2.98 -10.85 -8.84
N ARG A 26 -4.06 -11.49 -9.32
CA ARG A 26 -5.13 -12.00 -8.43
C ARG A 26 -4.63 -13.05 -7.44
N ALA A 27 -3.83 -14.00 -7.89
CA ALA A 27 -3.25 -15.02 -7.02
C ALA A 27 -2.30 -14.41 -5.98
N ALA A 28 -1.45 -13.45 -6.37
CA ALA A 28 -0.61 -12.71 -5.44
C ALA A 28 -1.44 -11.96 -4.39
N GLN A 29 -2.54 -11.31 -4.81
CA GLN A 29 -3.45 -10.61 -3.90
C GLN A 29 -4.06 -11.55 -2.86
N HIS A 30 -4.49 -12.76 -3.24
CA HIS A 30 -4.99 -13.74 -2.28
C HIS A 30 -3.96 -14.12 -1.22
N ILE A 31 -2.69 -14.30 -1.61
CA ILE A 31 -1.60 -14.60 -0.66
C ILE A 31 -1.38 -13.42 0.29
N LEU A 32 -1.37 -12.18 -0.23
CA LEU A 32 -1.20 -10.96 0.55
C LEU A 32 -2.36 -10.71 1.52
N ASP A 33 -3.60 -10.91 1.07
CA ASP A 33 -4.80 -10.79 1.90
C ASP A 33 -4.76 -11.77 3.07
N CYS A 34 -4.30 -13.00 2.82
CA CYS A 34 -4.16 -13.99 3.88
C CYS A 34 -3.04 -13.65 4.87
N ALA A 35 -1.88 -13.21 4.39
CA ALA A 35 -0.81 -12.75 5.29
C ALA A 35 -1.27 -11.56 6.17
N SER A 36 -2.01 -10.62 5.57
CA SER A 36 -2.57 -9.47 6.29
C SER A 36 -3.63 -9.86 7.32
N ALA A 37 -4.53 -10.79 6.97
CA ALA A 37 -5.54 -11.31 7.88
C ALA A 37 -4.90 -12.03 9.09
N GLU A 38 -3.86 -12.81 8.85
CA GLU A 38 -3.09 -13.50 9.90
C GLU A 38 -2.40 -12.53 10.85
N ALA A 39 -1.66 -11.55 10.31
CA ALA A 39 -0.98 -10.54 11.11
C ALA A 39 -1.98 -9.67 11.92
N THR A 40 -3.10 -9.30 11.32
CA THR A 40 -4.16 -8.53 11.97
C THR A 40 -4.84 -9.32 13.07
N ALA A 41 -5.14 -10.60 12.85
CA ALA A 41 -5.71 -11.48 13.86
C ALA A 41 -4.79 -11.61 15.07
N GLU A 42 -3.48 -11.81 14.83
CA GLU A 42 -2.49 -11.90 15.90
C GLU A 42 -2.38 -10.59 16.69
N ALA A 43 -2.24 -9.45 16.01
CA ALA A 43 -2.17 -8.14 16.67
C ALA A 43 -3.43 -7.84 17.50
N ASN A 44 -4.61 -8.21 17.00
CA ASN A 44 -5.86 -8.03 17.74
C ASN A 44 -5.96 -8.93 18.98
N ARG A 45 -5.46 -10.18 18.90
CA ARG A 45 -5.38 -11.07 20.07
C ARG A 45 -4.44 -10.53 21.14
N GLN A 46 -3.27 -10.02 20.73
CA GLN A 46 -2.32 -9.39 21.64
C GLN A 46 -2.94 -8.17 22.34
N ARG A 47 -3.57 -7.26 21.60
CA ARG A 47 -4.28 -6.11 22.20
C ARG A 47 -5.40 -6.54 23.14
N ALA A 48 -6.14 -7.60 22.81
CA ALA A 48 -7.20 -8.12 23.68
C ALA A 48 -6.65 -8.69 24.99
N ALA A 49 -5.47 -9.33 24.95
CA ALA A 49 -4.79 -9.82 26.15
C ALA A 49 -4.27 -8.68 27.04
N GLU A 50 -3.86 -7.56 26.44
CA GLU A 50 -3.31 -6.39 27.15
C GLU A 50 -4.38 -5.42 27.68
N GLN A 51 -5.57 -5.37 27.06
CA GLN A 51 -6.61 -4.38 27.36
C GLN A 51 -7.95 -5.03 27.70
N THR A 52 -8.17 -5.33 28.98
CA THR A 52 -9.42 -5.87 29.55
C THR A 52 -10.69 -5.12 29.10
N PRO A 53 -10.72 -3.78 28.94
CA PRO A 53 -11.92 -3.06 28.51
C PRO A 53 -12.36 -3.34 27.06
N LEU A 54 -11.44 -3.69 26.16
CA LEU A 54 -11.75 -3.91 24.74
C LEU A 54 -12.55 -5.18 24.50
N VAL A 55 -12.36 -6.20 25.35
CA VAL A 55 -13.04 -7.49 25.26
C VAL A 55 -14.56 -7.35 25.51
N ALA A 56 -14.99 -6.29 26.20
CA ALA A 56 -16.39 -6.01 26.47
C ALA A 56 -17.13 -5.30 25.32
N ASP A 57 -16.43 -4.66 24.38
CA ASP A 57 -17.04 -3.97 23.24
C ASP A 57 -17.60 -5.00 22.21
N PRO A 58 -18.92 -5.00 21.92
CA PRO A 58 -19.52 -5.87 20.91
C PRO A 58 -18.86 -5.76 19.53
N ARG A 59 -18.46 -4.56 19.09
CA ARG A 59 -17.81 -4.35 17.78
C ARG A 59 -16.46 -5.03 17.72
N TRP A 60 -15.72 -4.99 18.82
CA TRP A 60 -14.43 -5.69 18.93
C TRP A 60 -14.62 -7.20 18.88
N ARG A 61 -15.61 -7.74 19.60
CA ARG A 61 -15.94 -9.17 19.58
C ARG A 61 -16.34 -9.65 18.18
N ASP A 62 -17.16 -8.88 17.46
CA ASP A 62 -17.57 -9.21 16.10
C ASP A 62 -16.37 -9.21 15.14
N MET A 63 -15.45 -8.25 15.28
CA MET A 63 -14.21 -8.20 14.49
C MET A 63 -13.31 -9.40 14.78
N VAL A 64 -13.09 -9.76 16.05
CA VAL A 64 -12.29 -10.94 16.42
C VAL A 64 -12.92 -12.22 15.88
N ALA A 65 -14.25 -12.38 16.03
CA ALA A 65 -14.96 -13.54 15.49
C ALA A 65 -14.90 -13.62 13.95
N ALA A 66 -14.91 -12.48 13.26
CA ALA A 66 -14.71 -12.44 11.81
C ALA A 66 -13.30 -12.90 11.42
N ASN A 67 -12.27 -12.45 12.14
CA ASN A 67 -10.88 -12.88 11.93
C ASN A 67 -10.71 -14.39 12.19
N ASP A 68 -11.28 -14.90 13.29
CA ASP A 68 -11.20 -16.32 13.65
C ASP A 68 -11.87 -17.24 12.63
N ARG A 69 -12.89 -16.75 11.90
CA ARG A 69 -13.50 -17.50 10.79
C ARG A 69 -12.62 -17.55 9.55
N LEU A 70 -11.83 -16.51 9.30
CA LEU A 70 -10.97 -16.40 8.11
C LEU A 70 -9.62 -17.10 8.30
N LEU A 71 -9.11 -17.13 9.53
CA LEU A 71 -7.77 -17.61 9.84
C LEU A 71 -7.51 -19.07 9.41
N PRO A 72 -8.40 -20.04 9.67
CA PRO A 72 -8.18 -21.43 9.24
C PRO A 72 -8.06 -21.54 7.72
N SER A 73 -8.85 -20.73 7.00
CA SER A 73 -8.81 -20.71 5.53
C SER A 73 -7.46 -20.21 5.02
N CYS A 74 -6.90 -19.18 5.64
CA CYS A 74 -5.60 -18.65 5.25
C CYS A 74 -4.46 -19.58 5.67
N GLN A 75 -4.50 -20.15 6.87
CA GLN A 75 -3.53 -21.13 7.33
C GLN A 75 -3.52 -22.41 6.49
N ALA A 76 -4.64 -22.75 5.86
CA ALA A 76 -4.74 -23.86 4.90
C ALA A 76 -4.04 -23.58 3.55
N VAL A 77 -3.76 -22.32 3.21
CA VAL A 77 -2.91 -21.99 2.05
C VAL A 77 -1.50 -22.47 2.35
N ASP A 78 -1.11 -23.55 1.69
CA ASP A 78 0.15 -24.24 1.93
C ASP A 78 1.39 -23.35 1.69
N ALA A 79 2.50 -23.75 2.30
CA ALA A 79 3.78 -23.04 2.20
C ALA A 79 4.29 -22.95 0.74
N ALA A 80 4.01 -23.96 -0.10
CA ALA A 80 4.43 -23.97 -1.49
C ALA A 80 3.73 -22.88 -2.31
N SER A 81 2.43 -22.66 -2.05
CA SER A 81 1.61 -21.61 -2.64
C SER A 81 2.07 -20.24 -2.19
N ARG A 82 2.36 -20.07 -0.89
CA ARG A 82 2.92 -18.81 -0.35
C ARG A 82 4.28 -18.47 -0.95
N ALA A 83 5.12 -19.47 -1.19
CA ALA A 83 6.42 -19.29 -1.84
C ALA A 83 6.31 -18.76 -3.29
N GLN A 84 5.13 -18.85 -3.92
CA GLN A 84 4.89 -18.29 -5.26
C GLN A 84 4.66 -16.78 -5.26
N LEU A 85 4.55 -16.12 -4.10
CA LEU A 85 4.23 -14.69 -4.02
C LEU A 85 5.17 -13.82 -4.89
N VAL A 86 6.48 -13.93 -4.70
CA VAL A 86 7.46 -13.14 -5.46
C VAL A 86 7.43 -13.46 -6.96
N PRO A 87 7.47 -14.75 -7.40
CA PRO A 87 7.27 -15.10 -8.81
C PRO A 87 5.99 -14.52 -9.43
N LEU A 88 4.85 -14.62 -8.72
CA LEU A 88 3.56 -14.10 -9.20
C LEU A 88 3.58 -12.57 -9.30
N LEU A 89 4.16 -11.87 -8.33
CA LEU A 89 4.29 -10.41 -8.34
C LEU A 89 5.20 -9.92 -9.47
N ARG A 90 6.34 -10.58 -9.72
CA ARG A 90 7.22 -10.25 -10.86
C ARG A 90 6.51 -10.44 -12.21
N ARG A 91 5.70 -11.50 -12.32
CA ARG A 91 4.90 -11.72 -13.52
C ARG A 91 3.79 -10.69 -13.65
N SER A 92 3.03 -10.41 -12.59
CA SER A 92 1.99 -9.37 -12.55
C SER A 92 2.55 -7.99 -12.91
N LEU A 93 3.77 -7.67 -12.46
CA LEU A 93 4.51 -6.49 -12.85
C LEU A 93 4.80 -6.45 -14.36
N THR A 94 5.23 -7.57 -14.94
CA THR A 94 5.49 -7.70 -16.40
C THR A 94 4.20 -7.59 -17.22
N GLU A 95 3.09 -8.12 -16.69
CA GLU A 95 1.75 -7.94 -17.25
C GLU A 95 1.30 -6.48 -17.16
N GLY A 96 1.89 -5.70 -16.26
CA GLY A 96 1.65 -4.26 -16.10
C GLY A 96 0.52 -3.94 -15.13
N ASP A 97 0.16 -4.88 -14.24
CA ASP A 97 -0.87 -4.66 -13.23
C ASP A 97 -0.46 -3.51 -12.28
N LYS A 98 -1.41 -2.60 -12.02
CA LYS A 98 -1.22 -1.46 -11.11
C LYS A 98 -1.01 -1.97 -9.68
N GLY A 99 -0.01 -1.46 -8.97
CA GLY A 99 0.29 -1.81 -7.57
C GLY A 99 1.17 -3.05 -7.38
N ALA A 100 1.37 -3.88 -8.42
CA ALA A 100 2.22 -5.06 -8.34
C ALA A 100 3.66 -4.72 -7.93
N ALA A 101 4.18 -3.59 -8.41
CA ALA A 101 5.52 -3.11 -8.06
C ALA A 101 5.67 -2.78 -6.57
N ALA A 102 4.65 -2.17 -5.96
CA ALA A 102 4.65 -1.84 -4.55
C ALA A 102 4.62 -3.09 -3.67
N HIS A 103 3.79 -4.06 -4.04
CA HIS A 103 3.73 -5.35 -3.35
C HIS A 103 5.03 -6.15 -3.52
N LEU A 104 5.63 -6.15 -4.72
CA LEU A 104 6.92 -6.81 -4.96
C LEU A 104 8.03 -6.18 -4.11
N ALA A 105 8.14 -4.85 -4.11
CA ALA A 105 9.11 -4.15 -3.30
C ALA A 105 8.93 -4.48 -1.81
N ALA A 106 7.69 -4.45 -1.31
CA ALA A 106 7.36 -4.78 0.08
C ALA A 106 7.75 -6.22 0.45
N ALA A 107 7.40 -7.20 -0.41
CA ALA A 107 7.73 -8.61 -0.19
C ALA A 107 9.24 -8.88 -0.17
N LEU A 108 10.04 -8.05 -0.85
CA LEU A 108 11.49 -8.18 -0.92
C LEU A 108 12.22 -7.40 0.19
N LEU A 109 11.55 -6.56 0.99
CA LEU A 109 12.20 -5.74 2.02
C LEU A 109 12.93 -6.59 3.06
N GLU A 110 12.30 -7.65 3.54
CA GLU A 110 12.91 -8.57 4.51
C GLU A 110 14.11 -9.31 3.94
N ALA A 111 14.11 -9.57 2.63
CA ALA A 111 15.21 -10.19 1.90
C ALA A 111 16.32 -9.20 1.51
N GLY A 112 16.23 -7.93 1.94
CA GLY A 112 17.22 -6.89 1.62
C GLY A 112 17.09 -6.36 0.20
N PHE A 113 15.87 -6.03 -0.23
CA PHE A 113 15.55 -5.43 -1.53
C PHE A 113 16.61 -4.41 -1.99
N LYS A 114 17.15 -4.62 -3.19
CA LYS A 114 18.03 -3.66 -3.87
C LYS A 114 17.40 -3.24 -5.18
N VAL A 115 17.26 -1.93 -5.35
CA VAL A 115 16.70 -1.34 -6.57
C VAL A 115 17.43 -1.80 -7.84
N VAL A 116 18.75 -1.97 -7.75
CA VAL A 116 19.59 -2.40 -8.88
C VAL A 116 19.26 -3.80 -9.39
N ASP A 117 18.71 -4.67 -8.52
CA ASP A 117 18.35 -6.04 -8.87
C ASP A 117 16.94 -6.11 -9.49
N GLU A 118 16.13 -5.04 -9.34
CA GLU A 118 14.74 -4.97 -9.78
C GLU A 118 14.45 -3.64 -10.52
N PRO A 119 15.15 -3.33 -11.63
CA PRO A 119 15.06 -2.02 -12.29
C PRO A 119 13.65 -1.68 -12.80
N ALA A 120 12.84 -2.70 -13.13
CA ALA A 120 11.46 -2.53 -13.55
C ALA A 120 10.53 -2.03 -12.42
N VAL A 121 10.87 -2.29 -11.15
CA VAL A 121 10.04 -1.89 -10.00
C VAL A 121 9.95 -0.38 -9.89
N VAL A 122 11.05 0.36 -10.06
CA VAL A 122 11.02 1.84 -9.92
C VAL A 122 10.20 2.48 -11.02
N ALA A 123 10.34 2.00 -12.26
CA ALA A 123 9.57 2.52 -13.39
C ALA A 123 8.06 2.31 -13.19
N ALA A 124 7.66 1.10 -12.76
CA ALA A 124 6.27 0.78 -12.49
C ALA A 124 5.73 1.53 -11.26
N LEU A 125 6.50 1.64 -10.18
CA LEU A 125 6.14 2.45 -9.02
C LEU A 125 5.89 3.90 -9.41
N ARG A 126 6.72 4.49 -10.28
CA ARG A 126 6.53 5.86 -10.77
C ARG A 126 5.25 5.97 -11.61
N ARG A 127 5.02 5.05 -12.55
CA ARG A 127 3.78 5.00 -13.34
C ARG A 127 2.57 4.94 -12.43
N ASP A 128 2.51 3.96 -11.53
CA ASP A 128 1.36 3.69 -10.69
C ASP A 128 1.13 4.81 -9.67
N ALA A 129 2.20 5.41 -9.13
CA ALA A 129 2.11 6.57 -8.26
C ALA A 129 1.50 7.79 -8.97
N TRP A 130 1.83 8.01 -10.25
CA TRP A 130 1.27 9.09 -11.06
C TRP A 130 -0.17 8.78 -11.53
N ASP A 131 -0.53 7.50 -11.55
CA ASP A 131 -1.90 7.00 -11.71
C ASP A 131 -2.58 6.74 -10.35
N CYS A 132 -2.07 7.39 -9.30
CA CYS A 132 -2.72 7.60 -8.01
C CYS A 132 -2.90 6.34 -7.15
N ASP A 133 -2.12 5.29 -7.44
CA ASP A 133 -2.00 4.14 -6.55
C ASP A 133 -1.27 4.54 -5.26
N ARG A 134 -1.98 4.45 -4.14
CA ARG A 134 -1.50 4.91 -2.82
C ARG A 134 -0.33 4.09 -2.31
N MET A 135 -0.35 2.79 -2.57
CA MET A 135 0.74 1.90 -2.16
C MET A 135 2.02 2.23 -2.91
N SER A 136 1.92 2.46 -4.22
CA SER A 136 3.05 2.86 -5.05
C SER A 136 3.57 4.25 -4.69
N LEU A 137 2.69 5.23 -4.42
CA LEU A 137 3.08 6.54 -3.88
C LEU A 137 3.92 6.39 -2.60
N GLY A 138 3.41 5.62 -1.63
CA GLY A 138 4.07 5.32 -0.36
C GLY A 138 5.44 4.68 -0.54
N MET A 139 5.48 3.57 -1.28
CA MET A 139 6.69 2.80 -1.51
C MET A 139 7.74 3.60 -2.28
N LEU A 140 7.35 4.36 -3.30
CA LEU A 140 8.27 5.17 -4.07
C LEU A 140 8.90 6.30 -3.22
N ASN A 141 8.14 6.94 -2.34
CA ASN A 141 8.69 7.95 -1.42
C ASN A 141 9.66 7.32 -0.41
N TRP A 142 9.32 6.12 0.09
CA TRP A 142 10.19 5.36 0.98
C TRP A 142 11.51 4.95 0.31
N LEU A 143 11.47 4.55 -0.96
CA LEU A 143 12.66 4.24 -1.74
C LEU A 143 13.49 5.49 -2.03
N ALA A 144 12.84 6.60 -2.43
CA ALA A 144 13.51 7.86 -2.73
C ALA A 144 14.23 8.47 -1.51
N SER A 145 13.77 8.20 -0.29
CA SER A 145 14.47 8.64 0.93
C SER A 145 15.79 7.88 1.18
N ARG A 146 15.90 6.65 0.68
CA ARG A 146 17.10 5.79 0.79
C ARG A 146 18.02 5.88 -0.43
N HIS A 147 17.43 6.20 -1.57
CA HIS A 147 18.11 6.35 -2.85
C HIS A 147 17.71 7.67 -3.49
N PRO A 148 18.31 8.81 -3.07
CA PRO A 148 17.91 10.14 -3.51
C PRO A 148 18.01 10.37 -5.03
N GLN A 149 18.79 9.55 -5.73
CA GLN A 149 18.96 9.59 -7.18
C GLN A 149 17.79 8.97 -7.98
N LEU A 150 16.83 8.30 -7.32
CA LEU A 150 15.72 7.65 -8.02
C LEU A 150 14.74 8.62 -8.66
N LEU A 151 14.64 9.82 -8.10
CA LEU A 151 13.74 10.88 -8.54
C LEU A 151 14.51 12.18 -8.59
N THR A 152 14.20 13.02 -9.56
CA THR A 152 14.63 14.41 -9.52
C THR A 152 14.02 15.14 -8.31
N PRO A 153 14.61 16.24 -7.83
CA PRO A 153 14.02 17.03 -6.74
C PRO A 153 12.59 17.48 -7.02
N ASN A 154 12.25 17.78 -8.28
CA ASN A 154 10.90 18.16 -8.69
C ASN A 154 9.92 16.99 -8.65
N GLU A 155 10.33 15.79 -9.12
CA GLU A 155 9.50 14.58 -9.04
C GLU A 155 9.23 14.20 -7.57
N LEU A 156 10.26 14.24 -6.72
CA LEU A 156 10.10 13.96 -5.29
C LEU A 156 9.22 15.02 -4.60
N GLY A 157 9.37 16.29 -4.98
CA GLY A 157 8.48 17.36 -4.50
C GLY A 157 7.02 17.10 -4.88
N ALA A 158 6.76 16.77 -6.15
CA ALA A 158 5.41 16.48 -6.64
C ALA A 158 4.81 15.23 -5.97
N LEU A 159 5.62 14.18 -5.78
CA LEU A 159 5.24 12.96 -5.07
C LEU A 159 4.78 13.26 -3.64
N ARG A 160 5.57 14.06 -2.90
CA ARG A 160 5.24 14.43 -1.52
C ARG A 160 4.03 15.35 -1.43
N GLU A 161 3.83 16.25 -2.40
CA GLU A 161 2.60 17.05 -2.48
C GLU A 161 1.36 16.16 -2.69
N GLN A 162 1.45 15.08 -3.48
CA GLN A 162 0.34 14.12 -3.60
C GLN A 162 0.06 13.39 -2.29
N GLN A 163 1.11 12.93 -1.61
CA GLN A 163 0.96 12.27 -0.32
C GLN A 163 0.34 13.19 0.71
N ARG A 164 0.83 14.43 0.81
CA ARG A 164 0.26 15.49 1.65
C ARG A 164 -1.22 15.69 1.35
N ALA A 165 -1.58 15.91 0.09
CA ALA A 165 -2.96 16.11 -0.32
C ALA A 165 -3.85 14.93 0.10
N TYR A 166 -3.33 13.70 0.01
CA TYR A 166 -4.06 12.50 0.41
C TYR A 166 -4.26 12.39 1.94
N VAL A 167 -3.22 12.53 2.75
CA VAL A 167 -3.36 12.45 4.22
C VAL A 167 -4.06 13.66 4.84
N SER A 168 -4.06 14.80 4.15
CA SER A 168 -4.68 16.04 4.65
C SER A 168 -6.18 16.12 4.42
N VAL A 169 -6.80 15.28 3.57
CA VAL A 169 -8.23 15.43 3.18
C VAL A 169 -9.16 15.53 4.38
N GLU A 170 -9.07 14.59 5.32
CA GLU A 170 -9.99 14.51 6.46
C GLU A 170 -9.76 15.63 7.46
N VAL A 171 -8.49 15.97 7.72
CA VAL A 171 -8.12 17.05 8.64
C VAL A 171 -8.52 18.41 8.07
N GLU A 172 -8.34 18.63 6.76
CA GLU A 172 -8.80 19.84 6.08
C GLU A 172 -10.33 19.96 6.13
N ALA A 173 -11.07 18.86 5.96
CA ALA A 173 -12.52 18.86 6.10
C ALA A 173 -12.96 19.22 7.53
N ALA A 174 -12.31 18.63 8.55
CA ALA A 174 -12.58 18.92 9.95
C ALA A 174 -12.24 20.37 10.34
N LEU A 175 -11.15 20.93 9.80
CA LEU A 175 -10.79 22.34 10.00
C LEU A 175 -11.78 23.33 9.37
N ARG A 176 -12.47 22.97 8.28
CA ARG A 176 -13.55 23.82 7.73
C ARG A 176 -14.72 23.94 8.72
N THR A 177 -14.99 22.89 9.49
CA THR A 177 -16.05 22.89 10.50
C THR A 177 -15.61 23.44 11.85
N SER A 178 -14.30 23.46 12.13
CA SER A 178 -13.74 23.93 13.39
C SER A 178 -12.43 24.68 13.16
N PRO A 179 -12.49 25.90 12.58
CA PRO A 179 -11.32 26.63 12.10
C PRO A 179 -10.38 27.06 13.22
N ASP A 180 -10.83 27.09 14.48
CA ASP A 180 -10.02 27.47 15.63
C ASP A 180 -9.44 26.29 16.41
N ASN A 181 -9.67 25.05 15.96
CA ASN A 181 -9.10 23.87 16.60
C ASN A 181 -7.58 23.83 16.42
N LEU A 182 -6.85 24.11 17.51
CA LEU A 182 -5.39 24.19 17.54
C LEU A 182 -4.70 22.84 17.30
N GLU A 183 -5.32 21.73 17.73
CA GLU A 183 -4.77 20.38 17.52
C GLU A 183 -4.80 20.01 16.04
N LEU A 184 -5.92 20.26 15.36
CA LEU A 184 -6.05 20.01 13.93
C LEU A 184 -5.11 20.91 13.11
N LYS A 185 -4.91 22.17 13.54
CA LYS A 185 -3.91 23.07 12.92
C LYS A 185 -2.49 22.52 13.08
N ALA A 186 -2.11 22.11 14.29
CA ALA A 186 -0.80 21.53 14.57
C ALA A 186 -0.57 20.24 13.77
N ALA A 187 -1.59 19.38 13.64
CA ALA A 187 -1.54 18.19 12.80
C ALA A 187 -1.31 18.51 11.32
N MET A 188 -1.95 19.57 10.80
CA MET A 188 -1.70 20.05 9.44
C MET A 188 -0.30 20.62 9.24
N ASP A 189 0.20 21.41 10.17
CA ASP A 189 1.55 21.96 10.08
C ASP A 189 2.61 20.85 10.17
N HIS A 190 2.40 19.85 11.03
CA HIS A 190 3.24 18.65 11.07
C HIS A 190 3.23 17.89 9.75
N THR A 191 2.06 17.68 9.16
CA THR A 191 1.91 17.00 7.86
C THR A 191 2.63 17.78 6.74
N ARG A 192 2.50 19.12 6.72
CA ARG A 192 3.21 19.98 5.77
C ARG A 192 4.73 19.89 5.94
N ALA A 193 5.22 19.82 7.17
CA ALA A 193 6.64 19.67 7.45
C ALA A 193 7.18 18.31 7.00
N LEU A 194 6.42 17.23 7.25
CA LEU A 194 6.80 15.86 6.88
C LEU A 194 6.93 15.68 5.36
N PHE A 195 6.00 16.27 4.60
CA PHE A 195 5.94 16.16 3.14
C PHE A 195 6.52 17.38 2.42
N LYS A 196 7.39 18.15 3.08
CA LYS A 196 8.04 19.30 2.44
C LYS A 196 8.86 18.84 1.22
N PRO A 197 8.77 19.57 0.08
CA PRO A 197 9.64 19.32 -1.07
C PRO A 197 11.14 19.38 -0.69
N PRO A 198 11.99 18.56 -1.32
CA PRO A 198 13.42 18.54 -1.02
C PRO A 198 14.11 19.85 -1.48
N PRO A 199 15.30 20.16 -0.93
CA PRO A 199 16.14 21.24 -1.45
C PRO A 199 16.42 21.07 -2.96
N GLY A 200 16.45 22.18 -3.70
CA GLY A 200 16.67 22.17 -5.15
C GLY A 200 15.43 21.87 -5.99
N ALA A 201 14.27 21.57 -5.37
CA ALA A 201 13.00 21.54 -6.06
C ALA A 201 12.54 22.96 -6.44
N ASP A 202 12.14 23.16 -7.69
CA ASP A 202 11.53 24.39 -8.19
C ASP A 202 10.02 24.37 -7.85
N PRO A 203 9.53 25.30 -7.01
CA PRO A 203 8.13 25.31 -6.58
C PRO A 203 7.13 25.38 -7.74
N ALA A 204 7.46 26.11 -8.83
CA ALA A 204 6.56 26.24 -9.96
C ALA A 204 6.46 24.94 -10.76
N LYS A 205 7.58 24.20 -10.91
CA LYS A 205 7.58 22.89 -11.57
C LYS A 205 6.87 21.84 -10.71
N VAL A 206 7.15 21.81 -9.41
CA VAL A 206 6.47 20.91 -8.46
C VAL A 206 4.95 21.12 -8.52
N ALA A 207 4.49 22.37 -8.47
CA ALA A 207 3.05 22.68 -8.55
C ALA A 207 2.44 22.20 -9.87
N ARG A 208 3.09 22.45 -11.01
CA ARG A 208 2.60 21.98 -12.33
C ARG A 208 2.51 20.47 -12.40
N MET A 209 3.56 19.76 -11.97
CA MET A 209 3.57 18.30 -11.95
C MET A 209 2.51 17.75 -11.00
N ALA A 210 2.33 18.35 -9.83
CA ALA A 210 1.31 17.92 -8.88
C ALA A 210 -0.11 18.10 -9.45
N VAL A 211 -0.37 19.19 -10.17
CA VAL A 211 -1.66 19.41 -10.87
C VAL A 211 -1.88 18.37 -11.98
N ASP A 212 -0.85 18.07 -12.78
CA ASP A 212 -0.93 17.05 -13.82
C ASP A 212 -1.27 15.67 -13.23
N ILE A 213 -0.58 15.25 -12.17
CA ILE A 213 -0.88 14.00 -11.46
C ILE A 213 -2.32 14.01 -10.92
N GLN A 214 -2.73 15.07 -10.21
CA GLN A 214 -4.08 15.18 -9.65
C GLN A 214 -5.18 15.13 -10.71
N SER A 215 -4.90 15.65 -11.91
CA SER A 215 -5.86 15.60 -13.01
C SER A 215 -6.17 14.17 -13.43
N ARG A 216 -5.16 13.28 -13.41
CA ARG A 216 -5.30 11.85 -13.70
C ARG A 216 -6.05 11.13 -12.58
N CYS A 217 -5.81 11.50 -11.33
CA CYS A 217 -6.50 10.92 -10.17
C CYS A 217 -8.02 11.14 -10.15
N LYS A 218 -8.50 12.23 -10.76
CA LYS A 218 -9.93 12.58 -10.75
C LYS A 218 -10.74 11.77 -11.77
N VAL A 219 -10.08 11.19 -12.77
CA VAL A 219 -10.73 10.43 -13.85
C VAL A 219 -11.15 9.01 -13.38
N GLU A 220 -10.59 8.51 -12.28
CA GLU A 220 -10.87 7.16 -11.74
C GLU A 220 -11.80 7.14 -10.51
N ARG A 221 -12.53 8.23 -10.19
CA ARG A 221 -13.53 8.25 -9.10
C ARG A 221 -14.94 7.96 -9.57
#